data_AF-A0A2W6SGI5-F1
#
_entry.id   AF-A0A2W6SGI5-F1
#
_cell.length_a   1.000
_cell.length_b   1.000
_cell.length_c   1.000
_cell.angle_alpha   90.00
_cell.angle_beta   90.00
_cell.angle_gamma   90.00
#
_symmetry.space_group_name_H-M   'P 1'
#
loop_
_entity.id
_entity.type
_entity.pdbx_description
1 polymer ?
#
loop_
_entity_poly.entity_id
_entity_poly.type
_entity_poly.pdbx_seq_one_letter_code
_entity_poly.pdbx_strand_id
1 'polypeptide(L)'
;MTFPSDGAPVRRRTFLSSALAGAGTLALSRPATAASPSHPAGGLTAQTTEGPYYLALNLNRADITEGLSGIPLDVTFTVVDEIGRPYEGALVDIWHCDAQGLYSGFDQPGVAMKGKTFLRGTLPVGADGAATFHSIYPGWYQGRTTHIHFKVRRGALTNLTSQFFLPDTLSEYLYTQVEAYRRSELRDTLNSEDGIAIEAGATVEGAVRESAGRYVASLLVRVDRNANPAIDRPPAPGEGGPGGFPPGPPPGAPPGGPFPGGGGRPVPGSPPPGQAALTGEKRVAALLPTAPRSAHQPPPPPPGMKRS
;
A
#
# COMPACT_ATOMS: atom_id res chain seq x y z
N MET A 1 -1.92 39.22 61.33
CA MET A 1 -0.49 39.29 60.98
C MET A 1 -0.24 38.20 59.95
N THR A 2 -0.59 38.45 58.68
CA THR A 2 0.28 38.94 57.59
C THR A 2 1.40 37.97 57.21
N PHE A 3 1.12 37.15 56.20
CA PHE A 3 2.14 36.69 55.25
C PHE A 3 2.64 37.88 54.43
N PRO A 4 3.89 37.82 53.94
CA PRO A 4 4.08 38.18 52.55
C PRO A 4 4.97 37.21 51.78
N SER A 5 4.61 37.16 50.49
CA SER A 5 5.20 36.48 49.35
C SER A 5 6.48 37.15 48.84
N ASP A 6 7.19 36.39 47.99
CA ASP A 6 7.75 36.78 46.69
C ASP A 6 9.27 36.64 46.47
N GLY A 7 9.57 36.00 45.32
CA GLY A 7 10.59 36.49 44.40
C GLY A 7 11.94 35.77 44.39
N ALA A 8 12.08 34.74 43.55
CA ALA A 8 13.38 34.43 42.95
C ALA A 8 13.77 35.54 41.95
N PRO A 9 15.07 35.75 41.67
CA PRO A 9 15.62 35.00 40.55
C PRO A 9 17.06 34.49 40.75
N VAL A 10 17.29 33.30 40.21
CA VAL A 10 18.60 32.64 40.04
C VAL A 10 19.46 33.49 39.11
N ARG A 11 20.64 33.91 39.58
CA ARG A 11 21.62 34.68 38.81
C ARG A 11 22.25 33.82 37.70
N ARG A 12 22.11 34.30 36.45
CA ARG A 12 22.79 33.82 35.24
C ARG A 12 24.31 33.83 35.45
N ARG A 13 24.96 32.67 35.30
CA ARG A 13 26.42 32.59 35.14
C ARG A 13 26.79 33.04 33.73
N THR A 14 27.47 34.18 33.67
CA THR A 14 28.19 34.71 32.51
C THR A 14 29.25 33.70 32.06
N PHE A 15 29.09 33.14 30.85
CA PHE A 15 30.18 32.45 30.16
C PHE A 15 30.78 33.40 29.14
N LEU A 16 32.07 33.68 29.32
CA LEU A 16 32.89 34.47 28.42
C LEU A 16 32.98 33.80 27.05
N SER A 17 32.72 34.58 26.00
CA SER A 17 32.94 34.22 24.61
C SER A 17 34.43 34.28 24.28
N SER A 18 35.04 33.12 24.01
CA SER A 18 36.30 33.02 23.28
C SER A 18 35.97 32.81 21.80
N ALA A 19 36.13 33.86 21.00
CA ALA A 19 36.02 33.82 19.55
C ALA A 19 37.28 33.15 18.96
N LEU A 20 37.11 31.96 18.40
CA LEU A 20 38.11 31.35 17.51
C LEU A 20 37.57 31.47 16.08
N ALA A 21 38.23 32.30 15.27
CA ALA A 21 37.96 32.43 13.85
C ALA A 21 38.43 31.16 13.12
N GLY A 22 37.56 30.16 13.03
CA GLY A 22 37.71 29.03 12.12
C GLY A 22 36.98 29.34 10.82
N ALA A 23 37.72 29.38 9.71
CA ALA A 23 37.15 29.45 8.37
C ALA A 23 36.35 28.16 8.10
N GLY A 24 35.07 28.15 8.48
CA GLY A 24 34.14 27.07 8.19
C GLY A 24 33.75 27.11 6.72
N THR A 25 34.22 26.14 5.96
CA THR A 25 33.64 25.80 4.66
C THR A 25 32.17 25.46 4.86
N LEU A 26 31.28 26.40 4.53
CA LEU A 26 29.85 26.14 4.36
C LEU A 26 29.69 25.21 3.15
N ALA A 27 29.75 23.90 3.39
CA ALA A 27 29.24 22.93 2.45
C ALA A 27 27.73 23.16 2.38
N LEU A 28 27.25 23.79 1.30
CA LEU A 28 25.83 23.81 1.01
C LEU A 28 25.39 22.37 0.82
N SER A 29 24.71 21.81 1.82
CA SER A 29 23.99 20.54 1.69
C SER A 29 22.95 20.72 0.59
N ARG A 30 23.27 20.22 -0.60
CA ARG A 30 22.33 20.16 -1.71
C ARG A 30 21.19 19.25 -1.26
N PRO A 31 19.91 19.68 -1.31
CA PRO A 31 18.83 18.76 -1.01
C PRO A 31 18.94 17.57 -1.95
N ALA A 32 18.90 16.36 -1.40
CA ALA A 32 18.80 15.16 -2.20
C ALA A 32 17.52 15.30 -3.05
N THR A 33 17.67 15.43 -4.36
CA THR A 33 16.56 15.28 -5.29
C THR A 33 16.01 13.88 -5.06
N ALA A 34 14.83 13.78 -4.47
CA ALA A 34 14.12 12.53 -4.35
C ALA A 34 14.05 11.90 -5.75
N ALA A 35 14.52 10.66 -5.87
CA ALA A 35 14.42 9.94 -7.13
C ALA A 35 12.94 9.92 -7.54
N SER A 36 12.63 10.46 -8.72
CA SER A 36 11.30 10.32 -9.29
C SER A 36 11.04 8.82 -9.47
N PRO A 37 9.86 8.30 -9.09
CA PRO A 37 9.51 6.92 -9.34
C PRO A 37 9.65 6.65 -10.85
N SER A 38 10.60 5.82 -11.23
CA SER A 38 10.84 5.43 -12.62
C SER A 38 10.24 4.07 -12.86
N HIS A 39 9.33 3.96 -13.83
CA HIS A 39 8.78 2.68 -14.26
C HIS A 39 9.90 1.82 -14.87
N PRO A 40 10.02 0.52 -14.57
CA PRO A 40 10.93 -0.35 -15.30
C PRO A 40 10.59 -0.31 -16.80
N ALA A 41 11.52 0.24 -17.59
CA ALA A 41 11.53 0.27 -19.06
C ALA A 41 10.25 0.75 -19.78
N GLY A 42 9.46 1.66 -19.19
CA GLY A 42 8.38 2.35 -19.91
C GLY A 42 7.11 1.53 -20.21
N GLY A 43 6.94 0.37 -19.57
CA GLY A 43 5.71 -0.43 -19.70
C GLY A 43 4.48 0.20 -19.04
N LEU A 44 3.28 -0.30 -19.34
CA LEU A 44 2.06 0.05 -18.62
C LEU A 44 2.14 -0.42 -17.16
N THR A 45 1.41 0.23 -16.26
CA THR A 45 1.20 -0.28 -14.90
C THR A 45 0.35 -1.54 -14.96
N ALA A 46 0.74 -2.59 -14.22
CA ALA A 46 0.02 -3.85 -14.21
C ALA A 46 -1.42 -3.65 -13.68
N GLN A 47 -2.37 -4.26 -14.38
CA GLN A 47 -3.73 -4.41 -13.88
C GLN A 47 -3.75 -5.50 -12.81
N THR A 48 -4.51 -5.28 -11.74
CA THR A 48 -4.81 -6.30 -10.73
C THR A 48 -6.32 -6.40 -10.52
N THR A 49 -6.76 -7.41 -9.77
CA THR A 49 -8.16 -7.50 -9.36
C THR A 49 -8.62 -6.28 -8.54
N GLU A 50 -9.89 -5.91 -8.70
CA GLU A 50 -10.58 -4.88 -7.90
C GLU A 50 -10.68 -5.30 -6.44
N GLY A 51 -10.86 -6.60 -6.18
CA GLY A 51 -11.25 -7.10 -4.87
C GLY A 51 -12.70 -6.74 -4.51
N PRO A 52 -13.19 -7.20 -3.35
CA PRO A 52 -14.62 -7.15 -3.03
C PRO A 52 -15.09 -5.81 -2.44
N TYR A 53 -14.17 -4.86 -2.21
CA TYR A 53 -14.41 -3.68 -1.37
C TYR A 53 -14.48 -2.36 -2.14
N TYR A 54 -14.65 -2.37 -3.46
CA TYR A 54 -14.83 -1.14 -4.22
C TYR A 54 -16.25 -0.59 -4.07
N LEU A 55 -16.37 0.74 -3.97
CA LEU A 55 -17.65 1.45 -3.99
C LEU A 55 -17.52 2.66 -4.92
N ALA A 56 -18.37 2.74 -5.94
CA ALA A 56 -18.38 3.82 -6.92
C ALA A 56 -19.06 5.10 -6.36
N LEU A 57 -18.52 5.65 -5.27
CA LEU A 57 -19.13 6.76 -4.52
C LEU A 57 -18.84 8.14 -5.11
N ASN A 58 -17.80 8.27 -5.95
CA ASN A 58 -17.34 9.55 -6.51
C ASN A 58 -17.08 10.65 -5.44
N LEU A 59 -16.45 10.27 -4.32
CA LEU A 59 -16.19 11.20 -3.21
C LEU A 59 -15.05 12.16 -3.57
N ASN A 60 -15.38 13.33 -4.09
CA ASN A 60 -14.40 14.36 -4.44
C ASN A 60 -13.80 15.03 -3.19
N ARG A 61 -12.75 14.41 -2.62
CA ARG A 61 -12.05 14.90 -1.43
C ARG A 61 -10.60 14.42 -1.41
N ALA A 62 -9.70 15.30 -0.97
CA ALA A 62 -8.30 14.97 -0.79
C ALA A 62 -8.05 14.32 0.58
N ASP A 63 -8.59 14.88 1.66
CA ASP A 63 -8.59 14.22 2.95
C ASP A 63 -9.66 13.13 2.98
N ILE A 64 -9.21 11.88 3.08
CA ILE A 64 -10.06 10.69 3.12
C ILE A 64 -10.11 10.07 4.52
N THR A 65 -9.42 10.65 5.51
CA THR A 65 -9.26 10.04 6.85
C THR A 65 -10.60 9.88 7.59
N GLU A 66 -11.52 10.83 7.41
CA GLU A 66 -12.72 11.00 8.24
C GLU A 66 -12.40 11.03 9.75
N GLY A 67 -11.23 11.56 10.12
CA GLY A 67 -10.80 11.66 11.52
C GLY A 67 -10.32 10.36 12.14
N LEU A 68 -10.14 9.29 11.35
CA LEU A 68 -9.54 8.05 11.85
C LEU A 68 -8.12 8.28 12.40
N SER A 69 -7.83 7.58 13.48
CA SER A 69 -6.48 7.55 14.05
C SER A 69 -5.58 6.61 13.26
N GLY A 70 -4.32 7.00 13.09
CA GLY A 70 -3.29 6.24 12.38
C GLY A 70 -2.07 7.11 12.10
N ILE A 71 -1.07 6.54 11.44
CA ILE A 71 0.10 7.31 11.00
C ILE A 71 -0.31 8.13 9.77
N PRO A 72 -0.16 9.47 9.77
CA PRO A 72 -0.49 10.28 8.61
C PRO A 72 0.30 9.87 7.36
N LEU A 73 -0.41 9.72 6.25
CA LEU A 73 0.13 9.29 4.96
C LEU A 73 -0.42 10.18 3.84
N ASP A 74 0.47 10.86 3.13
CA ASP A 74 0.13 11.46 1.84
C ASP A 74 0.34 10.41 0.75
N VAL A 75 -0.68 10.17 -0.07
CA VAL A 75 -0.64 9.21 -1.18
C VAL A 75 -0.72 10.00 -2.48
N THR A 76 0.38 10.02 -3.23
CA THR A 76 0.48 10.74 -4.50
C THR A 76 0.58 9.77 -5.67
N PHE A 77 -0.38 9.85 -6.59
CA PHE A 77 -0.29 9.19 -7.89
C PHE A 77 0.18 10.21 -8.92
N THR A 78 1.22 9.89 -9.68
CA THR A 78 1.57 10.59 -10.92
C THR A 78 1.05 9.78 -12.08
N VAL A 79 0.01 10.23 -12.76
CA VAL A 79 -0.68 9.48 -13.82
C VAL A 79 -0.29 10.03 -15.18
N VAL A 80 0.29 9.16 -16.00
CA VAL A 80 0.68 9.46 -17.38
C VAL A 80 0.04 8.47 -18.35
N ASP A 81 -0.13 8.91 -19.60
CA ASP A 81 -0.58 8.05 -20.70
C ASP A 81 0.54 7.13 -21.22
N GLU A 82 0.21 6.28 -22.18
CA GLU A 82 1.12 5.29 -22.75
C GLU A 82 2.40 5.91 -23.35
N ILE A 83 2.33 7.16 -23.83
CA ILE A 83 3.48 7.91 -24.36
C ILE A 83 4.17 8.80 -23.30
N GLY A 84 3.67 8.83 -22.06
CA GLY A 84 4.31 9.49 -20.92
C GLY A 84 3.88 10.93 -20.68
N ARG A 85 2.77 11.39 -21.27
CA ARG A 85 2.19 12.72 -20.99
C ARG A 85 1.25 12.66 -19.79
N PRO A 86 1.17 13.71 -18.96
CA PRO A 86 0.17 13.78 -17.88
C PRO A 86 -1.23 13.45 -18.40
N TYR A 87 -1.91 12.51 -17.73
CA TYR A 87 -3.29 12.16 -18.09
C TYR A 87 -4.30 13.09 -17.40
N GLU A 88 -4.16 14.39 -17.65
CA GLU A 88 -4.96 15.45 -17.03
C GLU A 88 -6.46 15.22 -17.22
N GLY A 89 -7.22 15.40 -16.12
CA GLY A 89 -8.67 15.23 -16.07
C GLY A 89 -9.15 13.78 -16.06
N ALA A 90 -8.26 12.79 -16.07
CA ALA A 90 -8.63 11.46 -15.57
C ALA A 90 -8.96 11.55 -14.07
N LEU A 91 -9.76 10.62 -13.56
CA LEU A 91 -10.06 10.50 -12.14
C LEU A 91 -9.28 9.33 -11.57
N VAL A 92 -8.69 9.55 -10.39
CA VAL A 92 -8.12 8.49 -9.56
C VAL A 92 -9.09 8.22 -8.43
N ASP A 93 -9.61 7.00 -8.35
CA ASP A 93 -10.30 6.52 -7.14
C ASP A 93 -9.32 5.73 -6.30
N ILE A 94 -9.36 5.90 -4.99
CA ILE A 94 -8.62 5.05 -4.05
C ILE A 94 -9.51 4.53 -2.94
N TRP A 95 -9.16 3.34 -2.45
CA TRP A 95 -9.72 2.78 -1.23
C TRP A 95 -8.71 1.87 -0.54
N HIS A 96 -8.71 1.86 0.79
CA HIS A 96 -7.92 0.92 1.58
C HIS A 96 -8.56 0.68 2.94
N CYS A 97 -8.04 -0.32 3.66
CA CYS A 97 -8.46 -0.60 5.03
C CYS A 97 -7.88 0.40 6.04
N ASP A 98 -8.53 0.52 7.20
CA ASP A 98 -8.00 1.27 8.33
C ASP A 98 -6.77 0.58 8.97
N ALA A 99 -6.25 1.17 10.04
CA ALA A 99 -5.09 0.65 10.77
C ALA A 99 -5.28 -0.78 11.32
N GLN A 100 -6.53 -1.23 11.47
CA GLN A 100 -6.92 -2.53 12.00
C GLN A 100 -7.33 -3.53 10.91
N GLY A 101 -7.25 -3.15 9.64
CA GLY A 101 -7.59 -4.01 8.51
C GLY A 101 -9.07 -3.98 8.12
N LEU A 102 -9.83 -2.98 8.58
CA LEU A 102 -11.26 -2.87 8.35
C LEU A 102 -11.60 -1.94 7.17
N TYR A 103 -12.55 -2.34 6.33
CA TYR A 103 -13.00 -1.57 5.16
C TYR A 103 -14.33 -0.88 5.43
N SER A 104 -14.38 0.43 5.17
CA SER A 104 -15.63 1.19 5.23
C SER A 104 -16.65 0.67 4.20
N GLY A 105 -17.94 0.66 4.57
CA GLY A 105 -19.04 0.27 3.68
C GLY A 105 -19.39 -1.22 3.69
N PHE A 106 -18.57 -2.09 4.26
CA PHE A 106 -18.76 -3.55 4.27
C PHE A 106 -18.65 -4.11 5.67
N ASP A 107 -19.71 -4.73 6.18
CA ASP A 107 -19.65 -5.38 7.49
C ASP A 107 -18.57 -6.47 7.50
N GLN A 108 -17.80 -6.51 8.59
CA GLN A 108 -16.76 -7.49 8.84
C GLN A 108 -17.07 -8.21 10.16
N PRO A 109 -16.50 -9.41 10.42
CA PRO A 109 -16.84 -10.18 11.61
C PRO A 109 -16.75 -9.35 12.90
N GLY A 110 -17.89 -9.19 13.57
CA GLY A 110 -18.01 -8.43 14.82
C GLY A 110 -18.00 -6.90 14.69
N VAL A 111 -17.92 -6.34 13.48
CA VAL A 111 -17.84 -4.88 13.28
C VAL A 111 -18.73 -4.40 12.11
N ALA A 112 -19.70 -3.54 12.41
CA ALA A 112 -20.58 -2.94 11.42
C ALA A 112 -19.90 -1.73 10.74
N MET A 113 -19.74 -1.79 9.42
CA MET A 113 -19.11 -0.72 8.63
C MET A 113 -20.00 -0.19 7.51
N LYS A 114 -21.17 -0.79 7.27
CA LYS A 114 -22.15 -0.25 6.31
C LYS A 114 -22.44 1.23 6.56
N GLY A 115 -22.56 1.99 5.48
CA GLY A 115 -22.82 3.44 5.51
C GLY A 115 -21.60 4.31 5.84
N LYS A 116 -20.48 3.74 6.30
CA LYS A 116 -19.22 4.48 6.48
C LYS A 116 -18.50 4.63 5.14
N THR A 117 -17.70 5.69 5.01
CA THR A 117 -17.00 6.00 3.76
C THR A 117 -15.52 6.31 3.94
N PHE A 118 -14.98 6.23 5.15
CA PHE A 118 -13.58 6.54 5.43
C PHE A 118 -12.60 5.83 4.49
N LEU A 119 -11.45 6.46 4.28
CA LEU A 119 -10.32 5.96 3.50
C LEU A 119 -10.69 5.62 2.04
N ARG A 120 -11.66 6.38 1.51
CA ARG A 120 -12.11 6.36 0.12
C ARG A 120 -12.14 7.78 -0.43
N GLY A 121 -11.63 7.96 -1.64
CA GLY A 121 -11.64 9.26 -2.30
C GLY A 121 -11.52 9.13 -3.81
N THR A 122 -11.95 10.18 -4.49
CA THR A 122 -11.84 10.38 -5.93
C THR A 122 -11.22 11.75 -6.15
N LEU A 123 -10.15 11.86 -6.92
CA LEU A 123 -9.60 13.15 -7.32
C LEU A 123 -9.32 13.20 -8.83
N PRO A 124 -9.51 14.36 -9.47
CA PRO A 124 -8.99 14.57 -10.82
C PRO A 124 -7.46 14.64 -10.79
N VAL A 125 -6.85 14.09 -11.83
CA VAL A 125 -5.43 14.26 -12.16
C VAL A 125 -5.22 15.70 -12.62
N GLY A 126 -4.34 16.42 -11.93
CA GLY A 126 -3.97 17.79 -12.26
C GLY A 126 -3.14 17.91 -13.55
N ALA A 127 -2.88 19.15 -13.97
CA ALA A 127 -2.07 19.44 -15.16
C ALA A 127 -0.61 18.96 -15.05
N ASP A 128 -0.10 18.82 -13.83
CA ASP A 128 1.20 18.22 -13.51
C ASP A 128 1.17 16.68 -13.51
N GLY A 129 0.01 16.08 -13.74
CA GLY A 129 -0.19 14.63 -13.70
C GLY A 129 -0.43 14.09 -12.29
N ALA A 130 -0.52 14.93 -11.26
CA ALA A 130 -0.61 14.47 -9.89
C ALA A 130 -2.05 14.40 -9.36
N ALA A 131 -2.33 13.40 -8.53
CA ALA A 131 -3.47 13.36 -7.62
C ALA A 131 -2.96 12.95 -6.23
N THR A 132 -3.17 13.81 -5.22
CA THR A 132 -2.66 13.59 -3.86
C THR A 132 -3.79 13.52 -2.84
N PHE A 133 -3.80 12.45 -2.06
CA PHE A 133 -4.74 12.20 -0.98
C PHE A 133 -4.04 12.31 0.38
N HIS A 134 -4.76 12.81 1.38
CA HIS A 134 -4.34 12.76 2.78
C HIS A 134 -5.11 11.64 3.47
N SER A 135 -4.36 10.69 4.02
CA SER A 135 -4.88 9.46 4.61
C SER A 135 -4.10 9.06 5.85
N ILE A 136 -4.36 7.86 6.34
CA ILE A 136 -3.50 7.14 7.28
C ILE A 136 -2.82 5.96 6.57
N TYR A 137 -1.69 5.50 7.09
CA TYR A 137 -1.05 4.27 6.61
C TYR A 137 -2.02 3.09 6.76
N PRO A 138 -2.19 2.23 5.75
CA PRO A 138 -3.13 1.11 5.83
C PRO A 138 -2.65 0.03 6.80
N GLY A 139 -3.60 -0.62 7.48
CA GLY A 139 -3.37 -1.88 8.17
C GLY A 139 -3.18 -3.05 7.20
N TRP A 140 -3.42 -4.25 7.72
CA TRP A 140 -3.36 -5.50 6.95
C TRP A 140 -4.54 -6.40 7.32
N TYR A 141 -4.85 -7.37 6.48
CA TYR A 141 -5.83 -8.42 6.76
C TYR A 141 -5.32 -9.75 6.24
N GLN A 142 -5.83 -10.83 6.81
CA GLN A 142 -5.28 -12.17 6.64
C GLN A 142 -5.15 -12.56 5.16
N GLY A 143 -3.99 -13.11 4.81
CA GLY A 143 -3.68 -13.60 3.47
C GLY A 143 -3.33 -12.52 2.45
N ARG A 144 -3.18 -11.25 2.88
CA ARG A 144 -2.84 -10.13 1.99
C ARG A 144 -1.74 -9.26 2.59
N THR A 145 -0.82 -8.82 1.74
CA THR A 145 0.18 -7.81 2.12
C THR A 145 -0.43 -6.41 2.21
N THR A 146 0.30 -5.40 2.70
CA THR A 146 -0.17 -4.02 2.83
C THR A 146 -0.35 -3.36 1.46
N HIS A 147 -1.56 -2.85 1.17
CA HIS A 147 -1.88 -2.25 -0.13
C HIS A 147 -2.90 -1.11 -0.06
N ILE A 148 -2.87 -0.26 -1.08
CA ILE A 148 -3.90 0.74 -1.41
C ILE A 148 -4.48 0.39 -2.77
N HIS A 149 -5.78 0.13 -2.85
CA HIS A 149 -6.40 -0.07 -4.16
C HIS A 149 -6.56 1.26 -4.89
N PHE A 150 -6.48 1.22 -6.22
CA PHE A 150 -6.80 2.37 -7.04
C PHE A 150 -7.44 2.01 -8.37
N LYS A 151 -8.17 2.97 -8.94
CA LYS A 151 -8.61 2.99 -10.32
C LYS A 151 -8.22 4.28 -11.00
N VAL A 152 -7.84 4.19 -12.27
CA VAL A 152 -7.75 5.34 -13.17
C VAL A 152 -8.89 5.24 -14.17
N ARG A 153 -9.65 6.31 -14.34
CA ARG A 153 -10.84 6.33 -15.20
C ARG A 153 -11.08 7.68 -15.86
N ARG A 154 -11.77 7.69 -17.00
CA ARG A 154 -12.19 8.88 -17.73
C ARG A 154 -13.71 8.86 -17.91
N GLY A 155 -14.41 9.68 -17.14
CA GLY A 155 -15.87 9.60 -17.05
C GLY A 155 -16.30 8.22 -16.52
N ALA A 156 -17.10 7.49 -17.30
CA ALA A 156 -17.56 6.14 -16.98
C ALA A 156 -16.58 5.03 -17.39
N LEU A 157 -15.60 5.31 -18.25
CA LEU A 157 -14.62 4.32 -18.68
C LEU A 157 -13.56 4.15 -17.60
N THR A 158 -13.47 2.95 -17.00
CA THR A 158 -12.29 2.57 -16.22
C THR A 158 -11.17 2.24 -17.19
N ASN A 159 -9.99 2.82 -17.03
CA ASN A 159 -8.83 2.51 -17.87
C ASN A 159 -7.88 1.53 -17.18
N LEU A 160 -7.77 1.60 -15.85
CA LEU A 160 -6.93 0.72 -15.05
C LEU A 160 -7.58 0.47 -13.69
N THR A 161 -7.53 -0.78 -13.24
CA THR A 161 -7.76 -1.17 -11.84
C THR A 161 -6.49 -1.86 -11.34
N SER A 162 -5.96 -1.42 -10.21
CA SER A 162 -4.71 -1.98 -9.69
C SER A 162 -4.59 -1.73 -8.18
N GLN A 163 -3.47 -2.14 -7.60
CA GLN A 163 -3.16 -2.02 -6.18
C GLN A 163 -1.74 -1.50 -6.02
N PHE A 164 -1.52 -0.52 -5.15
CA PHE A 164 -0.21 0.01 -4.77
C PHE A 164 0.25 -0.71 -3.50
N PHE A 165 1.31 -1.51 -3.61
CA PHE A 165 1.90 -2.24 -2.49
C PHE A 165 2.96 -1.41 -1.77
N LEU A 166 2.91 -1.41 -0.43
CA LEU A 166 3.82 -0.63 0.40
C LEU A 166 5.02 -1.48 0.88
N PRO A 167 6.17 -0.85 1.22
CA PRO A 167 7.37 -1.59 1.63
C PRO A 167 7.15 -2.41 2.90
N ASP A 168 7.50 -3.71 2.85
CA ASP A 168 7.37 -4.62 3.99
C ASP A 168 8.16 -4.14 5.21
N THR A 169 9.33 -3.55 5.02
CA THR A 169 10.17 -2.99 6.09
C THR A 169 9.42 -1.99 6.96
N LEU A 170 8.76 -1.02 6.31
CA LEU A 170 8.02 0.02 6.99
C LEU A 170 6.74 -0.56 7.60
N SER A 171 6.01 -1.40 6.87
CA SER A 171 4.80 -2.05 7.37
C SER A 171 5.07 -2.85 8.65
N GLU A 172 6.10 -3.71 8.68
CA GLU A 172 6.46 -4.49 9.87
C GLU A 172 6.85 -3.59 11.05
N TYR A 173 7.61 -2.51 10.81
CA TYR A 173 7.94 -1.55 11.86
C TYR A 173 6.69 -0.91 12.46
N LEU A 174 5.79 -0.40 11.62
CA LEU A 174 4.57 0.26 12.09
C LEU A 174 3.65 -0.70 12.86
N TYR A 175 3.48 -1.94 12.36
CA TYR A 175 2.59 -2.93 12.97
C TYR A 175 3.09 -3.45 14.32
N THR A 176 4.39 -3.35 14.59
CA THR A 176 4.98 -3.81 15.86
C THR A 176 5.22 -2.68 16.86
N GLN A 177 5.48 -1.46 16.38
CA GLN A 177 5.92 -0.33 17.22
C GLN A 177 4.84 0.74 17.44
N VAL A 178 3.80 0.81 16.61
CA VAL A 178 2.77 1.85 16.71
C VAL A 178 1.48 1.26 17.26
N GLU A 179 1.00 1.82 18.37
CA GLU A 179 -0.16 1.32 19.11
C GLU A 179 -1.42 1.20 18.26
N ALA A 180 -1.68 2.18 17.39
CA ALA A 180 -2.85 2.17 16.50
C ALA A 180 -2.87 0.99 15.50
N TYR A 181 -1.74 0.31 15.30
CA TYR A 181 -1.59 -0.82 14.38
C TYR A 181 -1.31 -2.15 15.09
N ARG A 182 -1.15 -2.14 16.41
CA ARG A 182 -0.93 -3.36 17.19
C ARG A 182 -2.17 -4.25 17.14
N ARG A 183 -1.92 -5.55 17.02
CA ARG A 183 -2.94 -6.60 16.96
C ARG A 183 -2.48 -7.80 17.78
N SER A 184 -3.43 -8.67 18.14
CA SER A 184 -3.13 -9.95 18.80
C SER A 184 -2.37 -10.92 17.92
N GLU A 185 -2.47 -10.73 16.60
CA GLU A 185 -1.81 -11.54 15.59
C GLU A 185 -0.77 -10.70 14.85
N LEU A 186 0.28 -11.37 14.38
CA LEU A 186 1.27 -10.76 13.51
C LEU A 186 0.86 -10.95 12.05
N ARG A 187 1.22 -10.00 11.19
CA ARG A 187 0.96 -10.08 9.74
C ARG A 187 1.48 -11.40 9.16
N ASP A 188 0.67 -12.05 8.34
CA ASP A 188 0.93 -13.38 7.78
C ASP A 188 1.45 -13.35 6.33
N THR A 189 1.31 -12.22 5.62
CA THR A 189 1.67 -12.12 4.21
C THR A 189 2.55 -10.90 3.90
N LEU A 190 3.67 -11.14 3.24
CA LEU A 190 4.62 -10.13 2.69
C LEU A 190 4.34 -9.88 1.21
N ASN A 191 4.93 -8.82 0.63
CA ASN A 191 4.84 -8.57 -0.81
C ASN A 191 5.36 -9.76 -1.63
N SER A 192 6.43 -10.42 -1.15
CA SER A 192 7.01 -11.61 -1.81
C SER A 192 6.17 -12.89 -1.66
N GLU A 193 5.08 -12.86 -0.90
CA GLU A 193 4.19 -14.00 -0.66
C GLU A 193 2.74 -13.72 -1.08
N ASP A 194 2.38 -12.46 -1.35
CA ASP A 194 1.09 -12.07 -1.90
C ASP A 194 1.07 -12.33 -3.42
N GLY A 195 0.22 -13.25 -3.87
CA GLY A 195 0.12 -13.63 -5.27
C GLY A 195 -0.21 -12.47 -6.21
N ILE A 196 -0.97 -11.47 -5.75
CA ILE A 196 -1.33 -10.28 -6.54
C ILE A 196 -0.13 -9.35 -6.65
N ALA A 197 0.63 -9.15 -5.57
CA ALA A 197 1.86 -8.35 -5.60
C ALA A 197 2.92 -8.98 -6.52
N ILE A 198 3.10 -10.30 -6.43
CA ILE A 198 4.04 -11.05 -7.27
C ILE A 198 3.67 -10.92 -8.76
N GLU A 199 2.38 -11.08 -9.09
CA GLU A 199 1.91 -10.99 -10.48
C GLU A 199 2.05 -9.58 -11.04
N ALA A 200 1.73 -8.55 -10.25
CA ALA A 200 1.82 -7.15 -10.66
C ALA A 200 3.27 -6.63 -10.76
N GLY A 201 4.18 -7.23 -9.98
CA GLY A 201 5.61 -6.95 -9.98
C GLY A 201 5.94 -5.49 -9.62
N ALA A 202 7.11 -5.02 -10.05
CA ALA A 202 7.63 -3.72 -9.66
C ALA A 202 6.83 -2.50 -10.19
N THR A 203 5.85 -2.70 -11.08
CA THR A 203 5.06 -1.60 -11.66
C THR A 203 4.06 -0.97 -10.68
N VAL A 204 3.86 -1.62 -9.54
CA VAL A 204 2.94 -1.23 -8.47
C VAL A 204 3.65 -1.04 -7.13
N GLU A 205 4.98 -1.10 -7.13
CA GLU A 205 5.83 -0.80 -5.98
C GLU A 205 6.36 0.63 -6.12
N GLY A 206 5.70 1.55 -5.41
CA GLY A 206 6.09 2.96 -5.38
C GLY A 206 7.21 3.28 -4.37
N ALA A 207 7.52 4.55 -4.24
CA ALA A 207 8.46 5.04 -3.24
C ALA A 207 7.72 5.49 -1.98
N VAL A 208 8.26 5.19 -0.80
CA VAL A 208 7.80 5.79 0.47
C VAL A 208 8.95 6.54 1.10
N ARG A 209 8.69 7.77 1.54
CA ARG A 209 9.65 8.59 2.29
C ARG A 209 8.99 9.21 3.51
N GLU A 210 9.79 9.49 4.53
CA GLU A 210 9.37 10.29 5.67
C GLU A 210 9.40 11.79 5.30
N SER A 211 8.43 12.53 5.83
CA SER A 211 8.37 13.99 5.84
C SER A 211 7.93 14.43 7.23
N ALA A 212 8.09 15.71 7.57
CA ALA A 212 7.80 16.21 8.93
C ALA A 212 6.39 15.81 9.41
N GLY A 213 6.32 14.82 10.31
CA GLY A 213 5.08 14.32 10.91
C GLY A 213 4.21 13.41 10.03
N ARG A 214 4.71 12.91 8.89
CA ARG A 214 3.95 12.03 7.99
C ARG A 214 4.84 11.20 7.07
N TYR A 215 4.31 10.15 6.48
CA TYR A 215 4.92 9.51 5.31
C TYR A 215 4.32 10.07 4.01
N VAL A 216 5.10 10.00 2.93
CA VAL A 216 4.63 10.26 1.57
C VAL A 216 4.88 9.01 0.74
N ALA A 217 3.81 8.35 0.32
CA ALA A 217 3.83 7.25 -0.63
C ALA A 217 3.53 7.78 -2.03
N SER A 218 4.39 7.47 -3.01
CA SER A 218 4.28 7.98 -4.37
C SER A 218 4.39 6.86 -5.39
N LEU A 219 3.45 6.80 -6.33
CA LEU A 219 3.44 5.82 -7.42
C LEU A 219 3.31 6.53 -8.77
N LEU A 220 4.20 6.19 -9.71
CA LEU A 220 4.02 6.53 -11.13
C LEU A 220 3.09 5.49 -11.75
N VAL A 221 1.99 5.96 -12.35
CA VAL A 221 1.01 5.12 -13.03
C VAL A 221 1.05 5.44 -14.52
N ARG A 222 1.41 4.46 -15.34
CA ARG A 222 1.32 4.55 -16.80
C ARG A 222 0.10 3.79 -17.30
N VAL A 223 -0.82 4.49 -17.96
CA VAL A 223 -2.13 3.95 -18.34
C VAL A 223 -2.33 4.06 -19.84
N ASP A 224 -2.85 3.00 -20.46
CA ASP A 224 -3.40 3.08 -21.82
C ASP A 224 -4.77 3.76 -21.78
N ARG A 225 -4.89 4.92 -22.42
CA ARG A 225 -6.12 5.74 -22.40
C ARG A 225 -7.31 5.07 -23.08
N ASN A 226 -7.05 4.09 -23.94
CA ASN A 226 -8.06 3.36 -24.70
C ASN A 226 -8.35 1.98 -24.09
N ALA A 227 -7.61 1.59 -23.05
CA ALA A 227 -7.89 0.35 -22.34
C ALA A 227 -9.31 0.37 -21.78
N ASN A 228 -10.02 -0.74 -22.01
CA ASN A 228 -11.28 -1.08 -21.38
C ASN A 228 -11.08 -2.41 -20.63
N PRO A 229 -10.40 -2.38 -19.47
CA PRO A 229 -10.15 -3.56 -18.67
C PRO A 229 -11.47 -4.18 -18.26
N ALA A 230 -11.49 -5.51 -18.13
CA ALA A 230 -12.63 -6.21 -17.55
C ALA A 230 -12.96 -5.55 -16.19
N ILE A 231 -14.21 -5.08 -16.05
CA ILE A 231 -14.69 -4.55 -14.79
C ILE A 231 -14.92 -5.77 -13.88
N ASP A 232 -13.98 -6.07 -12.99
CA ASP A 232 -14.29 -6.93 -11.85
C ASP A 232 -15.39 -6.21 -11.07
N ARG A 233 -16.63 -6.70 -11.16
CA ARG A 233 -17.81 -6.15 -10.48
C ARG A 233 -18.22 -7.13 -9.38
N PRO A 234 -17.78 -6.95 -8.13
CA PRO A 234 -18.41 -7.64 -7.01
C PRO A 234 -19.86 -7.13 -6.84
N PRO A 235 -20.78 -7.96 -6.31
CA PRO A 235 -22.20 -7.60 -6.20
C PRO A 235 -22.42 -6.34 -5.34
N ALA A 236 -23.46 -5.58 -5.68
CA ALA A 236 -23.79 -4.34 -5.00
C ALA A 236 -24.05 -4.56 -3.49
N PRO A 237 -23.73 -3.59 -2.62
CA PRO A 237 -24.06 -3.67 -1.20
C PRO A 237 -25.59 -3.79 -1.03
N GLY A 238 -26.07 -4.97 -0.65
CA GLY A 238 -27.48 -5.22 -0.35
C GLY A 238 -28.15 -6.38 -1.11
N GLU A 239 -27.51 -7.01 -2.10
CA GLU A 239 -28.09 -8.20 -2.76
C GLU A 239 -27.79 -9.53 -2.03
N GLY A 240 -26.94 -9.49 -1.01
CA GLY A 240 -26.76 -10.61 -0.09
C GLY A 240 -27.84 -10.58 1.01
N GLY A 241 -28.86 -11.42 0.87
CA GLY A 241 -29.73 -11.79 2.00
C GLY A 241 -28.89 -12.27 3.21
N PRO A 242 -29.47 -12.31 4.41
CA PRO A 242 -28.71 -12.59 5.62
C PRO A 242 -28.08 -13.99 5.55
N GLY A 243 -26.77 -14.08 5.33
CA GLY A 243 -26.01 -15.33 5.41
C GLY A 243 -25.09 -15.72 4.23
N GLY A 244 -24.79 -14.84 3.27
CA GLY A 244 -23.97 -15.20 2.10
C GLY A 244 -22.45 -15.16 2.31
N PHE A 245 -21.86 -16.09 3.06
CA PHE A 245 -20.54 -16.61 2.69
C PHE A 245 -20.74 -17.54 1.46
N PRO A 246 -19.74 -17.78 0.60
CA PRO A 246 -19.81 -18.95 -0.28
C PRO A 246 -20.06 -20.19 0.61
N PRO A 247 -20.96 -21.11 0.22
CA PRO A 247 -21.29 -22.25 1.06
C PRO A 247 -20.00 -23.02 1.34
N GLY A 248 -19.63 -23.10 2.62
CA GLY A 248 -18.67 -24.10 3.06
C GLY A 248 -19.20 -25.50 2.69
N PRO A 249 -18.31 -26.50 2.52
CA PRO A 249 -18.77 -27.85 2.22
C PRO A 249 -19.77 -28.31 3.32
N PRO A 250 -20.90 -28.96 2.94
CA PRO A 250 -21.95 -29.30 3.88
C PRO A 250 -21.47 -30.29 4.95
N PRO A 251 -21.90 -30.16 6.23
CA PRO A 251 -21.50 -31.08 7.28
C PRO A 251 -22.41 -32.32 7.31
N GLY A 252 -21.81 -33.50 7.13
CA GLY A 252 -22.40 -34.78 7.55
C GLY A 252 -22.73 -35.78 6.44
N ALA A 253 -21.79 -36.70 6.18
CA ALA A 253 -22.10 -38.07 5.78
C ALA A 253 -21.20 -39.05 6.60
N PRO A 254 -21.73 -40.22 7.04
CA PRO A 254 -21.07 -41.13 7.98
C PRO A 254 -19.95 -41.97 7.32
N PRO A 255 -19.16 -42.78 8.06
CA PRO A 255 -17.84 -43.24 7.62
C PRO A 255 -17.95 -44.42 6.67
N GLY A 256 -17.19 -44.38 5.56
CA GLY A 256 -17.04 -45.56 4.69
C GLY A 256 -16.22 -45.34 3.42
N GLY A 257 -15.03 -45.95 3.37
CA GLY A 257 -14.41 -46.51 2.14
C GLY A 257 -13.59 -45.56 1.25
N PRO A 258 -12.41 -45.99 0.74
CA PRO A 258 -11.50 -45.13 -0.01
C PRO A 258 -11.76 -45.21 -1.52
N PHE A 259 -11.83 -44.07 -2.23
CA PHE A 259 -11.45 -44.02 -3.64
C PHE A 259 -10.76 -42.68 -4.01
N PRO A 260 -9.81 -42.71 -4.96
CA PRO A 260 -8.79 -41.68 -5.13
C PRO A 260 -9.11 -40.67 -6.26
N GLY A 261 -8.53 -39.47 -6.12
CA GLY A 261 -8.00 -38.70 -7.24
C GLY A 261 -8.97 -37.77 -7.97
N GLY A 262 -8.78 -36.46 -7.80
CA GLY A 262 -9.42 -35.44 -8.63
C GLY A 262 -8.99 -34.04 -8.20
N GLY A 263 -7.79 -33.63 -8.63
CA GLY A 263 -7.24 -32.30 -8.35
C GLY A 263 -8.10 -31.18 -8.96
N GLY A 264 -8.71 -30.37 -8.10
CA GLY A 264 -9.27 -29.07 -8.49
C GLY A 264 -8.17 -28.02 -8.56
N ARG A 265 -8.09 -27.28 -9.67
CA ARG A 265 -7.18 -26.14 -9.85
C ARG A 265 -7.60 -25.00 -8.90
N PRO A 266 -6.65 -24.21 -8.35
CA PRO A 266 -6.99 -23.05 -7.52
C PRO A 266 -7.74 -21.98 -8.31
N VAL A 267 -8.73 -21.36 -7.67
CA VAL A 267 -9.42 -20.16 -8.17
C VAL A 267 -8.48 -18.96 -7.96
N PRO A 268 -8.19 -18.13 -8.98
CA PRO A 268 -7.38 -16.93 -8.80
C PRO A 268 -8.05 -15.95 -7.83
N GLY A 269 -7.33 -15.49 -6.81
CA GLY A 269 -7.78 -14.42 -5.90
C GLY A 269 -8.51 -14.85 -4.62
N SER A 270 -8.69 -16.15 -4.36
CA SER A 270 -9.13 -16.60 -3.02
C SER A 270 -7.95 -16.58 -2.05
N PRO A 271 -8.06 -15.94 -0.87
CA PRO A 271 -7.02 -16.06 0.14
C PRO A 271 -6.90 -17.53 0.54
N PRO A 272 -5.69 -18.11 0.60
CA PRO A 272 -5.51 -19.47 1.08
C PRO A 272 -5.99 -19.55 2.54
N PRO A 273 -6.62 -20.67 2.96
CA PRO A 273 -7.05 -20.82 4.33
C PRO A 273 -5.85 -20.75 5.27
N GLY A 274 -5.91 -19.83 6.23
CA GLY A 274 -5.05 -19.83 7.42
C GLY A 274 -3.55 -19.93 7.11
N GLN A 275 -2.96 -18.94 6.43
CA GLN A 275 -1.50 -18.84 6.47
C GLN A 275 -1.08 -18.59 7.91
N ALA A 276 -0.22 -19.48 8.44
CA ALA A 276 0.41 -19.27 9.73
C ALA A 276 1.22 -17.98 9.67
N ALA A 277 1.28 -17.24 10.79
CA ALA A 277 2.11 -16.05 10.89
C ALA A 277 3.54 -16.33 10.39
N LEU A 278 4.11 -15.39 9.63
CA LEU A 278 5.46 -15.52 9.06
C LEU A 278 6.48 -15.94 10.12
N THR A 279 7.33 -16.91 9.77
CA THR A 279 8.45 -17.32 10.63
C THR A 279 9.40 -16.14 10.86
N GLY A 280 10.09 -16.14 12.01
CA GLY A 280 11.02 -15.06 12.38
C GLY A 280 12.09 -14.79 11.31
N GLU A 281 12.62 -15.84 10.68
CA GLU A 281 13.61 -15.73 9.59
C GLU A 281 13.07 -15.00 8.37
N LYS A 282 11.84 -15.31 7.93
CA LYS A 282 11.21 -14.64 6.79
C LYS A 282 10.97 -13.16 7.05
N ARG A 283 10.55 -12.81 8.28
CA ARG A 283 10.39 -11.40 8.69
C ARG A 283 11.72 -10.66 8.65
N VAL A 284 12.77 -11.25 9.22
CA VAL A 284 14.10 -10.63 9.21
C VAL A 284 14.61 -10.44 7.78
N ALA A 285 14.42 -11.42 6.90
CA ALA A 285 14.80 -11.29 5.49
C ALA A 285 14.06 -10.13 4.77
N ALA A 286 12.78 -9.93 5.07
CA ALA A 286 11.99 -8.83 4.53
C ALA A 286 12.41 -7.45 5.08
N LEU A 287 13.00 -7.41 6.28
CA LEU A 287 13.55 -6.20 6.90
C LEU A 287 14.90 -5.78 6.29
N LEU A 288 15.56 -6.65 5.52
CA LEU A 288 16.83 -6.35 4.86
C LEU A 288 16.55 -5.72 3.48
N PRO A 289 17.20 -4.60 3.13
CA PRO A 289 17.07 -4.04 1.79
C PRO A 289 17.55 -5.07 0.77
N THR A 290 16.66 -5.50 -0.12
CA THR A 290 17.03 -6.34 -1.25
C THR A 290 17.88 -5.51 -2.20
N ALA A 291 19.11 -5.96 -2.46
CA ALA A 291 19.94 -5.33 -3.48
C ALA A 291 19.16 -5.29 -4.81
N PRO A 292 19.24 -4.20 -5.59
CA PRO A 292 18.61 -4.16 -6.90
C PRO A 292 19.15 -5.36 -7.71
N ARG A 293 18.25 -6.15 -8.31
CA ARG A 293 18.65 -7.25 -9.19
C ARG A 293 19.47 -6.65 -10.33
N SER A 294 20.79 -6.77 -10.23
CA SER A 294 21.71 -6.32 -11.27
C SER A 294 21.40 -7.11 -12.53
N ALA A 295 21.01 -6.42 -13.59
CA ALA A 295 20.87 -6.97 -14.93
C ALA A 295 22.27 -7.26 -15.50
N HIS A 296 22.96 -8.25 -14.94
CA HIS A 296 24.20 -8.75 -15.49
C HIS A 296 24.40 -10.22 -15.13
N GLN A 297 23.60 -11.06 -15.78
CA GLN A 297 23.98 -12.46 -15.97
C GLN A 297 24.84 -12.48 -17.25
N PRO A 298 26.14 -12.85 -17.18
CA PRO A 298 26.95 -12.99 -18.38
C PRO A 298 26.37 -14.11 -19.25
N PRO A 299 26.41 -13.98 -20.59
CA PRO A 299 25.85 -14.99 -21.48
C PRO A 299 26.54 -16.35 -21.27
N PRO A 300 25.81 -17.47 -21.46
CA PRO A 300 26.40 -18.80 -21.35
C PRO A 300 27.53 -18.98 -22.39
N PRO A 301 28.59 -19.72 -22.06
CA PRO A 301 29.67 -19.97 -23.00
C PRO A 301 29.17 -20.73 -24.23
N PRO A 302 29.72 -20.48 -25.43
CA PRO A 302 29.28 -21.14 -26.65
C PRO A 302 29.53 -22.65 -26.59
N PRO A 303 28.65 -23.47 -27.20
CA PRO A 303 28.76 -24.91 -27.12
C PRO A 303 29.90 -25.43 -27.99
N GLY A 304 30.79 -26.22 -27.38
CA GLY A 304 31.61 -27.20 -28.09
C GLY A 304 33.00 -26.74 -28.54
N MET A 305 33.96 -26.79 -27.62
CA MET A 305 35.33 -27.14 -27.98
C MET A 305 35.67 -28.45 -27.28
N LYS A 306 35.67 -29.53 -28.07
CA LYS A 306 36.07 -30.87 -27.60
C LYS A 306 37.50 -30.78 -27.08
N ARG A 307 37.74 -31.26 -25.86
CA ARG A 307 39.09 -31.59 -25.41
C ARG A 307 39.52 -32.87 -26.11
N SER A 308 40.46 -32.76 -27.03
CA SER A 308 41.47 -33.76 -27.40
C SER A 308 42.55 -33.04 -28.21
#